data_AF-A0A2A5MD32-F1
#
_entry.id   AF-A0A2A5MD32-F1
#
_cell.length_a   1.000
_cell.length_b   1.000
_cell.length_c   1.000
_cell.angle_alpha   90.00
_cell.angle_beta   90.00
_cell.angle_gamma   90.00
#
_symmetry.space_group_name_H-M   'P 1'
#
loop_
_entity.id
_entity.type
_entity.pdbx_description
1 polymer ?
#
loop_
_entity_poly.entity_id
_entity_poly.type
_entity_poly.pdbx_seq_one_letter_code
_entity_poly.pdbx_strand_id
1 'polypeptide(L)'
;MSDNWIYVGADIYNHQWSKVGKTTRGPHSRHTSSQCPGYFIYTAYNIICGDVHEIESRLLTYLESQPDFVRLIHFSTGSKSECFLVHPEDITCSVESFIERYYSSCVTHEFLSDGISRYQCADWVYKKFDRYQKPSMEIPSWCEEPSAPLPNNLSMSARNYFTGNQIEHEADLGGGYFLDFASGLQGYRDEDGNEYFDEPK
;
A
#
# COMPACT_ATOMS: atom_id res chain seq x y z
N MET A 1 4.28 -18.09 11.15
CA MET A 1 4.76 -16.82 10.56
C MET A 1 4.02 -15.70 11.26
N SER A 2 4.68 -14.56 11.46
CA SER A 2 4.06 -13.40 12.10
C SER A 2 3.09 -12.73 11.12
N ASP A 3 1.98 -12.16 11.60
CA ASP A 3 1.10 -11.33 10.77
C ASP A 3 1.53 -9.85 10.76
N ASN A 4 2.67 -9.55 11.37
CA ASN A 4 3.27 -8.22 11.38
C ASN A 4 4.12 -7.99 10.13
N TRP A 5 3.83 -6.92 9.42
CA TRP A 5 4.55 -6.54 8.21
C TRP A 5 4.78 -5.04 8.16
N ILE A 6 5.92 -4.66 7.58
CA ILE A 6 6.16 -3.32 7.05
C ILE A 6 6.02 -3.40 5.54
N TYR A 7 5.29 -2.48 4.93
CA TYR A 7 5.08 -2.45 3.48
C TYR A 7 5.35 -1.08 2.89
N VAL A 8 5.69 -1.10 1.60
CA VAL A 8 5.74 0.06 0.71
C VAL A 8 4.57 -0.09 -0.26
N GLY A 9 3.65 0.86 -0.22
CA GLY A 9 2.59 1.02 -1.21
C GLY A 9 3.00 2.01 -2.30
N ALA A 10 2.46 1.82 -3.48
CA ALA A 10 2.65 2.68 -4.64
C ALA A 10 1.31 2.95 -5.32
N ASP A 11 1.28 3.96 -6.19
CA ASP A 11 0.15 4.27 -7.06
C ASP A 11 0.55 4.00 -8.51
N ILE A 12 -0.18 3.13 -9.21
CA ILE A 12 0.09 2.77 -10.60
C ILE A 12 0.01 3.97 -11.57
N TYR A 13 -0.66 5.05 -11.17
CA TYR A 13 -0.78 6.27 -11.96
C TYR A 13 0.21 7.36 -11.52
N ASN A 14 0.88 7.19 -10.37
CA ASN A 14 1.83 8.16 -9.84
C ASN A 14 3.13 7.49 -9.35
N HIS A 15 4.10 7.38 -10.25
CA HIS A 15 5.38 6.73 -9.97
C HIS A 15 6.28 7.50 -8.99
N GLN A 16 5.94 8.74 -8.65
CA GLN A 16 6.69 9.56 -7.69
C GLN A 16 5.99 9.62 -6.33
N TRP A 17 5.03 8.73 -6.09
CA TRP A 17 4.33 8.64 -4.82
C TRP A 17 4.52 7.25 -4.21
N SER A 18 4.68 7.24 -2.90
CA SER A 18 4.78 6.04 -2.11
C SER A 18 4.18 6.24 -0.73
N LYS A 19 3.72 5.14 -0.13
CA LYS A 19 3.27 5.09 1.26
C LYS A 19 4.06 4.02 1.99
N VAL A 20 4.58 4.32 3.17
CA VAL A 20 5.13 3.30 4.07
C VAL A 20 4.07 3.00 5.11
N GLY A 21 3.86 1.73 5.45
CA GLY A 21 2.88 1.40 6.48
C GLY A 21 3.13 0.06 7.12
N LYS A 22 2.41 -0.19 8.22
CA LYS A 22 2.37 -1.47 8.90
C LYS A 22 1.04 -2.20 8.76
N THR A 23 1.06 -3.50 8.97
CA THR A 23 -0.14 -4.30 9.21
C THR A 23 0.17 -5.42 10.18
N THR A 24 -0.78 -5.74 11.05
CA THR A 24 -0.77 -6.85 12.01
C THR A 24 -1.70 -8.00 11.57
N ARG A 25 -2.29 -7.88 10.37
CA ARG A 25 -3.23 -8.84 9.77
C ARG A 25 -2.74 -9.36 8.41
N GLY A 26 -1.48 -9.09 8.08
CA GLY A 26 -0.89 -9.42 6.78
C GLY A 26 -1.25 -8.44 5.64
N PRO A 27 -0.46 -8.45 4.55
CA PRO A 27 -0.54 -7.45 3.47
C PRO A 27 -1.84 -7.51 2.66
N HIS A 28 -2.49 -8.67 2.60
CA HIS A 28 -3.78 -8.85 1.91
C HIS A 28 -4.92 -8.02 2.54
N SER A 29 -4.79 -7.54 3.78
CA SER A 29 -5.78 -6.64 4.39
C SER A 29 -5.60 -5.16 3.99
N ARG A 30 -4.48 -4.83 3.34
CA ARG A 30 -4.08 -3.45 3.03
C ARG A 30 -3.75 -3.27 1.54
N HIS A 31 -4.30 -4.09 0.66
CA HIS A 31 -3.96 -4.05 -0.78
C HIS A 31 -4.79 -3.04 -1.59
N THR A 32 -5.74 -2.35 -0.96
CA THR A 32 -6.65 -1.39 -1.59
C THR A 32 -6.72 -0.09 -0.81
N SER A 33 -6.95 1.02 -1.52
CA SER A 33 -7.31 2.30 -0.93
C SER A 33 -8.45 2.91 -1.73
N SER A 34 -9.55 3.26 -1.08
CA SER A 34 -10.66 3.96 -1.73
C SER A 34 -10.32 5.39 -2.17
N GLN A 35 -9.34 6.03 -1.53
CA GLN A 35 -8.85 7.35 -1.93
C GLN A 35 -7.84 7.28 -3.09
N CYS A 36 -7.32 6.10 -3.40
CA CYS A 36 -6.33 5.90 -4.44
C CYS A 36 -6.61 4.56 -5.13
N PRO A 37 -7.49 4.55 -6.15
CA PRO A 37 -7.85 3.32 -6.88
C PRO A 37 -6.65 2.63 -7.55
N GLY A 38 -5.60 3.41 -7.85
CA GLY A 38 -4.33 2.92 -8.35
C GLY A 38 -3.40 2.33 -7.29
N TYR A 39 -3.79 2.34 -6.02
CA TYR A 39 -2.98 1.89 -4.90
C TYR A 39 -2.76 0.38 -4.91
N PHE A 40 -1.52 -0.04 -4.67
CA PHE A 40 -1.17 -1.43 -4.42
C PHE A 40 0.05 -1.53 -3.50
N ILE A 41 0.24 -2.69 -2.87
CA ILE A 41 1.48 -2.98 -2.13
C ILE A 41 2.57 -3.34 -3.13
N TYR A 42 3.60 -2.49 -3.21
CA TYR A 42 4.77 -2.64 -4.06
C TYR A 42 5.72 -3.72 -3.52
N THR A 43 6.10 -3.60 -2.25
CA THR A 43 6.99 -4.54 -1.53
C THR A 43 6.56 -4.62 -0.07
N ALA A 44 6.76 -5.76 0.60
CA ALA A 44 6.52 -5.90 2.04
C ALA A 44 7.48 -6.88 2.72
N TYR A 45 7.79 -6.63 4.00
CA TYR A 45 8.75 -7.38 4.82
C TYR A 45 8.06 -7.95 6.05
N ASN A 46 8.21 -9.25 6.30
CA ASN A 46 7.63 -9.89 7.47
C ASN A 46 8.50 -9.63 8.71
N ILE A 47 7.89 -9.04 9.73
CA ILE A 47 8.54 -8.75 11.01
C ILE A 47 8.29 -9.92 11.96
N ILE A 48 9.29 -10.78 12.11
CA ILE A 48 9.19 -12.03 12.90
C ILE A 48 9.45 -11.83 14.39
N CYS A 49 10.09 -10.73 14.78
CA CYS A 49 10.27 -10.33 16.17
C CYS A 49 10.38 -8.81 16.30
N GLY A 50 10.22 -8.28 17.52
CA GLY A 50 10.15 -6.84 17.78
C GLY A 50 8.74 -6.25 17.68
N ASP A 51 8.60 -5.00 18.08
CA ASP A 51 7.34 -4.24 18.01
C ASP A 51 7.23 -3.54 16.65
N VAL A 52 6.27 -3.96 15.83
CA VAL A 52 6.05 -3.40 14.48
C VAL A 52 5.62 -1.94 14.52
N HIS A 53 4.93 -1.48 15.58
CA HIS A 53 4.54 -0.09 15.75
C HIS A 53 5.77 0.79 16.05
N GLU A 54 6.67 0.32 16.91
CA GLU A 54 7.94 1.02 17.18
C GLU A 54 8.81 1.07 15.93
N ILE A 55 8.94 -0.05 15.23
CA ILE A 55 9.74 -0.15 14.00
C ILE A 55 9.23 0.82 12.94
N GLU A 56 7.91 0.86 12.69
CA GLU A 56 7.30 1.78 11.73
C GLU A 56 7.52 3.25 12.14
N SER A 57 7.28 3.60 13.40
CA SER A 57 7.46 4.98 13.87
C SER A 57 8.90 5.47 13.69
N ARG A 58 9.88 4.61 14.00
CA ARG A 58 11.31 4.89 13.81
C ARG A 58 11.70 4.92 12.34
N LEU A 59 11.11 4.06 11.52
CA LEU A 59 11.31 4.04 10.07
C LEU A 59 10.81 5.35 9.43
N LEU A 60 9.60 5.79 9.75
CA LEU A 60 9.04 7.05 9.22
C LEU A 60 9.91 8.26 9.61
N THR A 61 10.45 8.28 10.83
CA THR A 61 11.39 9.31 11.28
C THR A 61 12.71 9.23 10.51
N TYR A 62 13.24 8.02 10.26
CA TYR A 62 14.45 7.82 9.48
C TYR A 62 14.29 8.27 8.02
N LEU A 63 13.15 7.94 7.40
CA LEU A 63 12.84 8.31 6.01
C LEU A 63 12.71 9.83 5.88
N GLU A 64 12.02 10.50 6.81
CA GLU A 64 11.90 11.96 6.83
C GLU A 64 13.25 12.68 7.00
N SER A 65 14.24 12.03 7.61
CA SER A 65 15.59 12.61 7.75
C SER A 65 16.44 12.51 6.47
N GLN A 66 15.98 11.82 5.43
CA GLN A 66 16.72 11.71 4.17
C GLN A 66 16.58 13.01 3.36
N PRO A 67 17.67 13.51 2.75
CA PRO A 67 17.71 14.83 2.12
C PRO A 67 16.73 15.01 0.93
N ASP A 68 16.34 13.93 0.27
CA ASP A 68 15.48 13.96 -0.92
C ASP A 68 14.05 13.49 -0.65
N PHE A 69 13.71 13.19 0.61
CA PHE A 69 12.43 12.55 0.93
C PHE A 69 11.43 13.58 1.43
N VAL A 70 10.46 13.90 0.57
CA VAL A 70 9.39 14.83 0.91
C VAL A 70 8.22 14.05 1.51
N ARG A 71 8.11 14.07 2.84
CA ARG A 71 6.98 13.50 3.58
C ARG A 71 5.75 14.39 3.44
N LEU A 72 4.63 13.82 3.02
CA LEU A 72 3.36 14.52 2.87
C LEU A 72 2.68 14.70 4.22
N ILE A 73 1.91 15.78 4.35
CA ILE A 73 1.00 16.01 5.48
C ILE A 73 -0.42 15.62 5.08
N HIS A 74 -1.18 15.10 6.04
CA HIS A 74 -2.61 14.90 5.85
C HIS A 74 -3.29 16.26 5.69
N PHE A 75 -4.05 16.42 4.62
CA PHE A 75 -4.76 17.68 4.34
C PHE A 75 -5.75 18.03 5.46
N SER A 76 -6.43 17.04 6.02
CA SER A 76 -7.50 17.22 7.02
C SER A 76 -6.99 17.62 8.41
N THR A 77 -5.85 17.06 8.84
CA THR A 77 -5.33 17.23 10.22
C THR A 77 -4.08 18.10 10.29
N GLY A 78 -3.39 18.31 9.17
CA GLY A 78 -2.07 18.93 9.13
C GLY A 78 -0.95 18.08 9.76
N SER A 79 -1.26 16.86 10.20
CA SER A 79 -0.27 15.95 10.80
C SER A 79 0.56 15.26 9.71
N LYS A 80 1.75 14.80 10.08
CA LYS A 80 2.62 14.02 9.19
C LYS A 80 1.91 12.71 8.81
N SER A 81 1.81 12.46 7.50
CA SER A 81 1.24 11.21 6.98
C SER A 81 2.30 10.13 6.84
N GLU A 82 1.93 8.94 6.42
CA GLU A 82 2.89 7.91 6.04
C GLU A 82 3.23 7.92 4.53
N CYS A 83 2.81 8.97 3.82
CA CYS A 83 3.00 9.12 2.38
C CYS A 83 4.19 10.05 2.06
N PHE A 84 4.86 9.76 0.95
CA PHE A 84 6.06 10.47 0.49
C PHE A 84 5.95 10.74 -1.02
N LEU A 85 6.44 11.90 -1.45
CA LEU A 85 6.66 12.21 -2.88
C LEU A 85 8.02 11.67 -3.32
N VAL A 86 8.16 10.35 -3.20
CA VAL A 86 9.38 9.62 -3.54
C VAL A 86 8.98 8.38 -4.33
N HIS A 87 9.80 8.04 -5.32
CA HIS A 87 9.61 6.83 -6.11
C HIS A 87 9.67 5.57 -5.22
N PRO A 88 8.76 4.59 -5.40
CA PRO A 88 8.65 3.44 -4.49
C PRO A 88 9.92 2.60 -4.40
N GLU A 89 10.72 2.54 -5.46
CA GLU A 89 12.05 1.91 -5.45
C GLU A 89 13.03 2.58 -4.47
N ASP A 90 13.10 3.92 -4.41
CA ASP A 90 14.02 4.62 -3.49
C ASP A 90 13.60 4.44 -2.03
N ILE A 91 12.27 4.49 -1.78
CA ILE A 91 11.72 4.13 -0.48
C ILE A 91 12.07 2.69 -0.13
N THR A 92 11.88 1.75 -1.06
CA THR A 92 12.18 0.33 -0.84
C THR A 92 13.63 0.14 -0.43
N CYS A 93 14.59 0.69 -1.18
CA CYS A 93 16.01 0.64 -0.85
C CYS A 93 16.32 1.23 0.53
N SER A 94 15.67 2.34 0.90
CA SER A 94 15.86 2.99 2.20
C SER A 94 15.26 2.17 3.35
N VAL A 95 14.10 1.55 3.12
CA VAL A 95 13.44 0.65 4.08
C VAL A 95 14.31 -0.58 4.32
N GLU A 96 14.87 -1.20 3.28
CA GLU A 96 15.78 -2.35 3.42
C GLU A 96 17.04 -1.96 4.18
N SER A 97 17.68 -0.86 3.79
CA SER A 97 18.87 -0.35 4.48
C SER A 97 18.61 -0.07 5.97
N PHE A 98 17.43 0.44 6.30
CA PHE A 98 17.01 0.66 7.69
C PHE A 98 16.82 -0.67 8.45
N ILE A 99 16.08 -1.61 7.87
CA ILE A 99 15.81 -2.90 8.50
C ILE A 99 17.11 -3.68 8.68
N GLU A 100 17.96 -3.79 7.67
CA GLU A 100 19.26 -4.49 7.78
C GLU A 100 20.14 -3.88 8.87
N ARG A 101 20.20 -2.55 8.92
CA ARG A 101 21.09 -1.86 9.86
C ARG A 101 20.63 -1.93 11.31
N TYR A 102 19.34 -1.84 11.56
CA TYR A 102 18.81 -1.69 12.92
C TYR A 102 17.99 -2.88 13.42
N TYR A 103 17.47 -3.71 12.52
CA TYR A 103 16.49 -4.77 12.79
C TYR A 103 16.74 -6.04 11.95
N SER A 104 17.99 -6.34 11.57
CA SER A 104 18.31 -7.50 10.71
C SER A 104 17.89 -8.84 11.30
N SER A 105 17.81 -8.95 12.63
CA SER A 105 17.30 -10.13 13.34
C SER A 105 15.78 -10.24 13.37
N CYS A 106 15.06 -9.18 12.97
CA CYS A 106 13.60 -9.10 12.96
C CYS A 106 12.98 -9.54 11.64
N VAL A 107 13.80 -9.95 10.67
CA VAL A 107 13.36 -10.42 9.35
C VAL A 107 14.04 -11.73 8.99
N THR A 108 13.44 -12.48 8.07
CA THR A 108 14.07 -13.65 7.47
C THR A 108 14.90 -13.23 6.25
N HIS A 109 16.02 -13.90 6.01
CA HIS A 109 16.88 -13.69 4.86
C HIS A 109 16.74 -14.83 3.87
N GLU A 110 16.87 -14.53 2.58
CA GLU A 110 16.85 -15.58 1.56
C GLU A 110 18.18 -16.35 1.58
N PHE A 111 18.12 -17.68 1.50
CA PHE A 111 19.33 -18.51 1.64
C PHE A 111 20.29 -18.43 0.44
N LEU A 112 19.85 -17.85 -0.68
CA LEU A 112 20.56 -17.81 -1.96
C LEU A 112 20.91 -16.39 -2.42
N SER A 113 20.36 -15.38 -1.75
CA SER A 113 20.49 -13.95 -2.01
C SER A 113 20.84 -13.34 -0.66
N ASP A 114 21.90 -12.54 -0.54
CA ASP A 114 22.24 -11.80 0.70
C ASP A 114 21.19 -10.71 1.06
N GLY A 115 19.92 -10.90 0.66
CA GLY A 115 18.83 -9.96 0.81
C GLY A 115 17.76 -10.45 1.78
N ILE A 116 17.07 -9.47 2.35
CA ILE A 116 15.87 -9.67 3.16
C ILE A 116 14.80 -10.39 2.32
N SER A 117 14.19 -11.43 2.89
CA SER A 117 13.02 -12.07 2.29
C SER A 117 11.83 -11.13 2.32
N ARG A 118 11.20 -10.95 1.16
CA ARG A 118 10.14 -9.95 0.94
C ARG A 118 9.05 -10.47 0.03
N TYR A 119 7.83 -9.97 0.25
CA TYR A 119 6.78 -9.98 -0.77
C TYR A 119 7.05 -8.86 -1.76
N GLN A 120 6.77 -9.10 -3.04
CA GLN A 120 6.82 -8.10 -4.10
C GLN A 120 5.56 -8.23 -4.96
N CYS A 121 5.05 -7.11 -5.46
CA CYS A 121 3.95 -7.09 -6.41
C CYS A 121 4.27 -7.90 -7.68
N ALA A 122 3.25 -8.21 -8.47
CA ALA A 122 3.43 -8.97 -9.70
C ALA A 122 4.49 -8.34 -10.63
N ASP A 123 5.38 -9.18 -11.19
CA ASP A 123 6.52 -8.74 -12.01
C ASP A 123 6.19 -7.69 -13.08
N TRP A 124 5.04 -7.82 -13.74
CA TRP A 124 4.63 -6.89 -14.79
C TRP A 124 4.28 -5.50 -14.23
N VAL A 125 3.75 -5.43 -12.99
CA VAL A 125 3.52 -4.16 -12.28
C VAL A 125 4.85 -3.60 -11.82
N TYR A 126 5.68 -4.42 -11.16
CA TYR A 126 6.99 -4.01 -10.69
C TYR A 126 7.83 -3.40 -11.81
N LYS A 127 7.87 -4.06 -12.97
CA LYS A 127 8.58 -3.59 -14.17
C LYS A 127 8.07 -2.26 -14.74
N LYS A 128 6.81 -1.86 -14.50
CA LYS A 128 6.32 -0.54 -14.91
C LYS A 128 7.00 0.61 -14.15
N PHE A 129 7.56 0.32 -12.98
CA PHE A 129 8.29 1.28 -12.15
C PHE A 129 9.81 1.22 -12.39
N ASP A 130 10.27 0.44 -13.38
CA ASP A 130 11.68 0.43 -13.77
C ASP A 130 12.06 1.74 -14.47
N ARG A 131 12.94 2.53 -13.84
CA ARG A 131 13.43 3.81 -14.39
C ARG A 131 14.26 3.66 -15.65
N TYR A 132 14.79 2.46 -15.90
CA TYR A 132 15.68 2.16 -17.02
C TYR A 132 14.94 1.50 -18.19
N GLN A 133 13.64 1.21 -18.04
CA GLN A 133 12.83 0.84 -19.20
C GLN A 133 12.75 2.02 -20.16
N LYS A 134 13.44 1.88 -21.30
CA LYS A 134 13.07 2.62 -22.50
C LYS A 134 11.63 2.22 -22.86
N PRO A 135 10.77 3.15 -23.31
CA PRO A 135 9.44 2.82 -23.79
C PRO A 135 9.58 2.04 -25.11
N SER A 136 9.82 0.74 -25.00
CA SER A 136 9.80 -0.20 -26.12
C SER A 136 8.88 -1.34 -25.77
N MET A 137 7.61 -1.00 -25.60
CA MET A 137 6.51 -1.93 -25.82
C MET A 137 5.31 -1.07 -26.17
N GLU A 138 5.01 -1.02 -27.47
CA GLU A 138 3.66 -0.69 -27.93
C GLU A 138 2.71 -1.57 -27.12
N ILE A 139 1.95 -0.92 -26.24
CA ILE A 139 0.87 -1.58 -25.51
C ILE A 139 -0.10 -2.07 -26.59
N PRO A 140 -0.48 -3.35 -26.63
CA PRO A 140 -1.49 -3.82 -27.57
C PRO A 140 -2.75 -2.96 -27.45
N SER A 141 -3.30 -2.52 -28.58
CA SER A 141 -4.40 -1.55 -28.66
C SER A 141 -5.70 -1.95 -27.93
N TRP A 142 -5.80 -3.17 -27.42
CA TRP A 142 -6.94 -3.62 -26.60
C TRP A 142 -6.88 -3.09 -25.15
N CYS A 143 -5.77 -2.48 -24.73
CA CYS A 143 -5.71 -1.73 -23.46
C CYS A 143 -6.30 -0.30 -23.57
N GLU A 144 -6.68 0.16 -24.77
CA GLU A 144 -7.30 1.46 -25.02
C GLU A 144 -8.78 1.35 -25.46
N GLU A 145 -9.49 0.29 -25.07
CA GLU A 145 -10.94 0.30 -25.33
C GLU A 145 -11.64 1.26 -24.35
N PRO A 146 -12.48 2.20 -24.85
CA PRO A 146 -13.34 3.01 -23.99
C PRO A 146 -14.25 2.06 -23.22
N SER A 147 -14.29 2.25 -21.90
CA SER A 147 -15.09 1.47 -20.96
C SER A 147 -16.50 1.26 -21.49
N ALA A 148 -16.82 0.01 -21.83
CA ALA A 148 -18.20 -0.40 -22.06
C ALA A 148 -19.03 -0.01 -20.81
N PRO A 149 -20.28 0.48 -20.98
CA PRO A 149 -21.11 0.82 -19.83
C PRO A 149 -21.28 -0.43 -18.96
N LEU A 150 -20.86 -0.30 -17.69
CA LEU A 150 -20.86 -1.39 -16.73
C LEU A 150 -22.28 -1.93 -16.54
N PRO A 151 -22.48 -3.27 -16.57
CA PRO A 151 -23.78 -3.85 -16.32
C PRO A 151 -24.17 -3.62 -14.85
N ASN A 152 -25.25 -2.88 -14.65
CA ASN A 152 -25.92 -2.77 -13.35
C ASN A 152 -26.45 -4.16 -12.95
N ASN A 153 -26.06 -4.62 -11.77
CA ASN A 153 -26.58 -5.79 -11.03
C ASN A 153 -25.93 -7.13 -11.38
N LEU A 154 -24.81 -7.46 -10.73
CA LEU A 154 -24.29 -8.82 -10.63
C LEU A 154 -23.92 -9.14 -9.20
N SER A 155 -24.88 -9.71 -8.46
CA SER A 155 -24.75 -10.40 -7.16
C SER A 155 -23.32 -10.83 -6.77
N MET A 156 -22.59 -9.97 -6.06
CA MET A 156 -21.19 -10.20 -5.66
C MET A 156 -21.11 -10.97 -4.34
N SER A 157 -20.23 -11.97 -4.26
CA SER A 157 -19.82 -12.64 -3.02
C SER A 157 -18.29 -12.72 -2.96
N ALA A 158 -17.72 -12.82 -1.75
CA ALA A 158 -16.27 -12.79 -1.46
C ALA A 158 -15.42 -13.80 -2.26
N ARG A 159 -16.04 -14.80 -2.90
CA ARG A 159 -15.35 -15.79 -3.73
C ARG A 159 -15.09 -15.35 -5.18
N ASN A 160 -15.70 -14.25 -5.64
CA ASN A 160 -15.67 -13.82 -7.04
C ASN A 160 -14.95 -12.46 -7.24
N TYR A 161 -14.08 -12.05 -6.32
CA TYR A 161 -13.36 -10.78 -6.37
C TYR A 161 -12.06 -10.91 -7.19
N PHE A 162 -11.94 -10.16 -8.28
CA PHE A 162 -10.71 -10.03 -9.08
C PHE A 162 -10.42 -8.57 -9.38
N THR A 163 -9.14 -8.25 -9.57
CA THR A 163 -8.57 -6.91 -9.77
C THR A 163 -9.18 -6.09 -10.92
N GLY A 164 -9.93 -6.71 -11.83
CA GLY A 164 -10.56 -6.04 -12.97
C GLY A 164 -12.01 -5.60 -12.79
N ASN A 165 -12.62 -5.79 -11.61
CA ASN A 165 -14.04 -5.45 -11.38
C ASN A 165 -14.23 -4.64 -10.09
N GLN A 166 -13.43 -3.58 -9.94
CA GLN A 166 -13.50 -2.64 -8.83
C GLN A 166 -14.77 -1.78 -8.95
N ILE A 167 -15.88 -2.25 -8.39
CA ILE A 167 -16.97 -1.36 -8.00
C ILE A 167 -16.52 -0.71 -6.69
N GLU A 168 -16.49 0.62 -6.66
CA GLU A 168 -16.19 1.36 -5.43
C GLU A 168 -17.26 1.01 -4.38
N HIS A 169 -16.84 0.40 -3.28
CA HIS A 169 -17.73 0.03 -2.16
C HIS A 169 -17.60 0.98 -0.97
N GLU A 170 -16.50 1.72 -0.86
CA GLU A 170 -16.28 2.66 0.24
C GLU A 170 -15.55 3.91 -0.25
N ALA A 171 -15.74 5.05 0.43
CA ALA A 171 -14.97 6.27 0.29
C ALA A 171 -14.27 6.62 1.62
N ASP A 172 -12.96 6.40 1.70
CA ASP A 172 -12.12 6.83 2.82
C ASP A 172 -12.21 8.36 2.97
N LEU A 173 -12.46 8.81 4.20
CA LEU A 173 -12.64 10.20 4.63
C LEU A 173 -11.41 10.75 5.38
N GLY A 174 -10.38 9.93 5.56
CA GLY A 174 -9.12 10.26 6.22
C GLY A 174 -9.15 10.03 7.74
N GLY A 175 -7.95 9.84 8.32
CA GLY A 175 -7.80 9.64 9.76
C GLY A 175 -8.47 8.38 10.30
N GLY A 176 -8.62 7.34 9.47
CA GLY A 176 -9.31 6.09 9.79
C GLY A 176 -10.79 6.08 9.41
N TYR A 177 -11.41 7.22 9.07
CA TYR A 177 -12.82 7.24 8.71
C TYR A 177 -13.06 6.81 7.25
N PHE A 178 -14.18 6.16 6.96
CA PHE A 178 -14.62 5.79 5.62
C PHE A 178 -16.15 5.86 5.50
N LEU A 179 -16.68 5.93 4.28
CA LEU A 179 -18.11 5.92 3.98
C LEU A 179 -18.41 4.68 3.14
N ASP A 180 -19.15 3.71 3.67
CA ASP A 180 -19.56 2.54 2.89
C ASP A 180 -20.73 2.92 1.96
N PHE A 181 -20.55 2.77 0.65
CA PHE A 181 -21.56 3.09 -0.36
C PHE A 181 -22.73 2.10 -0.37
N ALA A 182 -22.53 0.87 0.14
CA ALA A 182 -23.59 -0.13 0.19
C ALA A 182 -24.60 0.16 1.31
N SER A 183 -24.14 0.55 2.49
CA SER A 183 -24.99 0.92 3.63
C SER A 183 -25.29 2.43 3.72
N GLY A 184 -24.48 3.26 3.06
CA GLY A 184 -24.51 4.72 3.24
C GLY A 184 -24.01 5.18 4.60
N LEU A 185 -23.42 4.29 5.40
CA LEU A 185 -22.95 4.58 6.76
C LEU A 185 -21.49 5.00 6.75
N GLN A 186 -21.19 5.97 7.60
CA GLN A 186 -19.83 6.33 7.92
C GLN A 186 -19.28 5.31 8.95
N GLY A 187 -18.10 4.79 8.68
CA GLY A 187 -17.34 3.95 9.57
C GLY A 187 -16.01 4.57 9.96
N TYR A 188 -15.42 4.03 11.01
CA TYR A 188 -14.07 4.28 11.46
C TYR A 188 -13.31 2.95 11.49
N ARG A 189 -12.14 2.93 10.87
CA ARG A 189 -11.21 1.80 10.82
C ARG A 189 -9.99 2.19 11.66
N ASP A 190 -9.77 1.46 12.75
CA ASP A 190 -8.62 1.71 13.62
C ASP A 190 -7.30 1.24 12.97
N GLU A 191 -6.18 1.53 13.65
CA GLU A 191 -4.85 1.15 13.18
C GLU A 191 -4.67 -0.37 13.02
N ASP A 192 -5.46 -1.16 13.74
CA ASP A 192 -5.47 -2.63 13.70
C ASP A 192 -6.44 -3.17 12.63
N GLY A 193 -7.17 -2.29 11.95
CA GLY A 193 -8.12 -2.63 10.90
C GLY A 193 -9.46 -3.15 11.41
N ASN A 194 -9.81 -2.88 12.67
CA ASN A 194 -11.17 -3.12 13.16
C ASN A 194 -12.08 -1.98 12.72
N GLU A 195 -13.31 -2.32 12.34
CA GLU A 195 -14.28 -1.40 11.78
C GLU A 195 -15.40 -1.12 12.78
N TYR A 196 -15.74 0.15 12.93
CA TYR A 196 -16.79 0.66 13.80
C TYR A 196 -17.71 1.53 12.94
N PHE A 197 -18.99 1.17 12.82
CA PHE A 197 -19.96 1.95 12.05
C PHE A 197 -20.73 2.90 12.96
N ASP A 198 -20.91 4.14 12.52
CA ASP A 198 -21.79 5.08 13.20
C ASP A 198 -23.25 4.62 13.00
N GLU A 199 -23.91 4.17 14.08
CA GLU A 199 -25.33 3.84 14.02
C GLU A 199 -26.15 5.10 13.69
N PRO A 200 -27.14 5.03 12.78
CA PRO A 200 -27.98 6.17 12.46
C PRO A 200 -28.80 6.58 13.69
N LYS A 201 -28.75 7.86 14.05
CA LYS A 201 -29.64 8.49 15.04
C LYS A 201 -31.07 8.66 14.52
#